data_AF-A0A4S2CZ81-F1
#
_entry.id   AF-A0A4S2CZ81-F1
#
_cell.length_a   1.000
_cell.length_b   1.000
_cell.length_c   1.000
_cell.angle_alpha   90.00
_cell.angle_beta   90.00
_cell.angle_gamma   90.00
#
_symmetry.space_group_name_H-M   'P 1'
#
loop_
_entity.id
_entity.type
_entity.pdbx_description
1 polymer ?
#
loop_
_entity_poly.entity_id
_entity_poly.type
_entity_poly.pdbx_seq_one_letter_code
_entity_poly.pdbx_strand_id
1 'polypeptide(L)' 'MSLDTLAAPSRFAVRIAHHFGEIADTLDWDHSRWLALDVRLQATGKAPEALTLAEVNAAIAATMQEAAR' A
#
# COMPACT_ATOMS: atom_id res chain seq x y z
N MET A 1 -4.18 -29.47 -11.05
CA MET A 1 -3.93 -28.17 -11.69
C MET A 1 -3.10 -27.36 -10.71
N SER A 2 -1.82 -27.17 -11.03
CA SER A 2 -0.86 -26.44 -10.18
C SER A 2 -1.06 -24.95 -10.43
N LEU A 3 -1.26 -24.16 -9.37
CA LEU A 3 -1.25 -22.70 -9.40
C LEU A 3 0.22 -22.26 -9.52
N ASP A 4 0.85 -22.58 -10.64
CA ASP A 4 2.21 -22.11 -10.91
C ASP A 4 2.15 -20.60 -11.19
N THR A 5 2.32 -19.87 -10.09
CA THR A 5 3.01 -18.58 -10.00
C THR A 5 2.62 -17.57 -11.07
N LEU A 6 1.48 -16.91 -10.86
CA LEU A 6 1.18 -15.62 -11.49
C LEU A 6 2.03 -14.53 -10.81
N ALA A 7 3.35 -14.59 -10.98
CA ALA A 7 4.20 -13.45 -10.64
C ALA A 7 3.81 -12.28 -11.55
N ALA A 8 3.56 -11.12 -10.95
CA ALA A 8 3.24 -9.93 -11.70
C ALA A 8 4.39 -9.63 -12.70
N PRO A 9 4.08 -9.24 -13.95
CA PRO A 9 5.11 -8.86 -14.91
C PRO A 9 6.06 -7.82 -14.29
N SER A 10 7.37 -8.02 -14.42
CA SER A 10 8.40 -7.20 -13.76
C SER A 10 8.22 -5.69 -13.98
N ARG A 11 7.81 -5.29 -15.19
CA ARG A 11 7.42 -3.91 -15.52
C ARG A 11 6.34 -3.33 -14.61
N PHE A 12 5.36 -4.14 -14.22
CA PHE A 12 4.24 -3.73 -13.39
C PHE A 12 4.69 -3.58 -11.92
N ALA A 13 5.49 -4.52 -11.42
CA ALA A 13 6.09 -4.45 -10.08
C ALA A 13 6.99 -3.21 -9.93
N VAL A 14 7.84 -2.90 -10.92
CA VAL A 14 8.71 -1.71 -10.91
C VAL A 14 7.90 -0.41 -10.91
N ARG A 15 6.81 -0.33 -11.68
CA ARG A 15 5.92 0.84 -11.68
C ARG A 15 5.20 1.04 -10.35
N ILE A 16 4.84 -0.05 -9.69
CA ILE A 16 4.24 -0.01 -8.35
C ILE A 16 5.25 0.48 -7.32
N ALA A 17 6.48 -0.06 -7.32
CA ALA A 17 7.55 0.40 -6.43
C ALA A 17 7.88 1.88 -6.65
N HIS A 18 7.92 2.34 -7.92
CA HIS A 18 8.08 3.74 -8.25
C HIS A 18 6.96 4.61 -7.69
N HIS A 19 5.70 4.17 -7.83
CA HIS A 19 4.55 4.94 -7.36
C HIS A 19 4.50 5.02 -5.82
N PHE A 20 4.84 3.94 -5.12
CA PHE A 20 5.00 3.96 -3.67
C PHE A 20 6.19 4.83 -3.22
N GLY A 21 7.27 4.89 -4.02
CA GLY A 21 8.39 5.81 -3.78
C GLY A 21 7.99 7.28 -3.94
N GLU A 22 7.27 7.63 -5.01
CA GLU A 22 6.75 8.99 -5.23
C GLU A 22 5.78 9.41 -4.12
N ILE A 23 4.96 8.48 -3.66
CA ILE A 23 4.08 8.64 -2.49
C ILE A 23 4.88 9.02 -1.23
N ALA A 24 6.02 8.36 -1.00
CA ALA A 24 6.84 8.60 0.19
C ALA A 24 7.66 9.90 0.13
N ASP A 25 8.00 10.37 -1.07
CA ASP A 25 8.83 11.57 -1.29
C ASP A 25 8.03 12.88 -1.46
N THR A 26 6.69 12.82 -1.41
CA THR A 26 5.86 14.04 -1.40
C THR A 26 5.64 14.53 0.04
N LEU A 27 5.72 15.86 0.24
CA LEU A 27 5.39 16.54 1.51
C LEU A 27 3.92 16.32 1.97
N ASP A 28 3.13 15.59 1.17
CA ASP A 28 1.77 15.19 1.46
C ASP A 28 1.69 13.96 2.40
N TRP A 29 2.80 13.33 2.78
CA TRP A 29 2.76 12.20 3.73
C TRP A 29 3.52 12.51 5.02
N ASP A 30 2.89 13.32 5.87
CA ASP A 30 3.40 13.60 7.20
C ASP A 30 3.42 12.35 8.11
N HIS A 31 4.10 12.48 9.25
CA HIS A 31 4.26 11.39 10.21
C HIS A 31 2.93 10.82 10.71
N SER A 32 1.91 11.67 10.90
CA SER A 32 0.57 11.22 11.31
C SER A 32 -0.12 10.38 10.25
N ARG A 33 0.01 10.72 8.96
CA ARG A 33 -0.53 9.93 7.85
C ARG A 33 0.17 8.58 7.74
N TRP A 34 1.48 8.51 8.02
CA TRP A 34 2.21 7.24 8.09
C TRP A 34 1.73 6.34 9.22
N LEU A 35 1.57 6.88 10.43
CA LEU A 35 1.03 6.13 11.57
C LEU A 35 -0.40 5.63 11.31
N ALA A 36 -1.23 6.48 10.71
CA ALA A 36 -2.62 6.11 10.41
C ALA A 36 -2.70 5.02 9.33
N LEU A 37 -1.78 5.02 8.35
CA LEU A 37 -1.64 3.93 7.39
C LEU A 37 -1.20 2.64 8.08
N ASP A 38 -0.16 2.69 8.93
CA ASP A 38 0.32 1.51 9.66
C ASP A 38 -0.77 0.87 10.50
N VAL A 39 -1.52 1.66 11.29
CA VAL A 39 -2.66 1.17 12.08
C VAL A 39 -3.71 0.48 11.21
N ARG A 40 -4.03 1.04 10.03
CA ARG A 40 -4.99 0.44 9.09
C ARG A 40 -4.50 -0.89 8.52
N LEU A 41 -3.21 -0.99 8.21
CA LEU A 41 -2.61 -2.24 7.71
C LEU A 41 -2.55 -3.29 8.82
N GLN A 42 -2.17 -2.91 10.04
CA GLN A 42 -2.17 -3.81 11.20
C GLN A 42 -3.58 -4.32 11.54
N ALA A 43 -4.62 -3.49 11.38
CA ALA A 43 -6.01 -3.89 11.61
C ALA A 43 -6.51 -5.00 10.68
N THR A 44 -5.81 -5.25 9.56
CA THR A 44 -6.11 -6.41 8.70
C THR A 44 -5.74 -7.75 9.35
N GLY A 45 -4.87 -7.72 10.37
CA GLY A 45 -4.34 -8.92 11.04
C GLY A 45 -3.43 -9.78 10.16
N LYS A 46 -3.05 -9.29 8.98
CA LYS A 46 -2.20 -10.01 8.03
C LYS A 46 -0.73 -9.65 8.25
N ALA A 47 0.13 -10.65 8.07
CA ALA A 47 1.55 -10.38 7.90
C ALA A 47 1.78 -9.55 6.62
N PRO A 48 2.81 -8.69 6.57
CA PRO A 48 3.07 -7.81 5.43
C PRO A 48 3.13 -8.54 4.07
N GLU A 49 3.73 -9.73 4.04
CA GLU A 49 3.84 -10.58 2.86
C GLU A 49 2.51 -11.18 2.37
N ALA A 50 1.47 -11.17 3.22
CA ALA A 50 0.13 -11.66 2.90
C ALA A 50 -0.84 -10.53 2.51
N LEU A 51 -0.42 -9.26 2.62
CA LEU A 51 -1.21 -8.12 2.16
C LEU A 51 -1.31 -8.11 0.64
N THR A 52 -2.53 -8.00 0.14
CA THR A 52 -2.75 -7.80 -1.29
C THR A 52 -2.58 -6.32 -1.65
N LEU A 53 -2.20 -6.05 -2.91
CA LEU A 53 -2.12 -4.69 -3.42
C LEU A 53 -3.45 -3.93 -3.31
N ALA A 54 -4.59 -4.63 -3.44
CA ALA A 54 -5.91 -4.04 -3.29
C ALA A 54 -6.15 -3.54 -1.85
N GLU A 55 -5.71 -4.30 -0.84
CA GLU A 55 -5.82 -3.95 0.58
C GLU A 55 -4.93 -2.77 0.92
N VAL A 56 -3.69 -2.77 0.44
CA VAL A 56 -2.76 -1.64 0.62
C VAL A 56 -3.33 -0.36 -0.01
N ASN A 57 -3.86 -0.46 -1.24
CA ASN A 57 -4.44 0.69 -1.92
C ASN A 57 -5.70 1.21 -1.21
N ALA A 58 -6.56 0.33 -0.68
CA ALA A 58 -7.71 0.72 0.11
C ALA A 58 -7.31 1.44 1.41
N ALA A 59 -6.28 0.96 2.10
CA ALA A 59 -5.76 1.59 3.31
C ALA A 59 -5.17 2.98 3.03
N ILE A 60 -4.49 3.16 1.90
CA ILE A 60 -3.98 4.47 1.43
C ILE A 60 -5.14 5.42 1.15
N ALA A 61 -6.13 5.00 0.36
CA ALA A 61 -7.28 5.82 0.02
C ALA A 61 -8.04 6.29 1.28
N ALA A 62 -8.24 5.37 2.24
CA ALA A 62 -8.86 5.69 3.53
C ALA A 62 -8.01 6.67 4.37
N THR A 63 -6.69 6.59 4.28
CA THR A 63 -5.77 7.52 4.97
C THR A 63 -5.88 8.93 4.38
N MET A 64 -5.94 9.04 3.06
CA MET A 64 -6.06 10.33 2.37
C MET A 64 -7.44 10.97 2.56
N GLN A 65 -8.52 10.18 2.61
CA GLN A 65 -9.87 10.69 2.84
C GLN A 65 -10.07 11.27 4.25
N GLU A 66 -9.44 10.67 5.26
CA GLU A 66 -9.52 11.16 6.65
C GLU A 66 -8.80 12.50 6.81
N ALA A 67 -7.69 12.71 6.10
CA ALA A 67 -6.93 13.96 6.14
C ALA A 67 -7.61 15.14 5.43
N ALA A 68 -8.65 14.87 4.63
CA ALA A 68 -9.41 15.88 3.89
C ALA A 68 -10.72 16.31 4.62
N ARG A 69 -11.01 15.72 5.78
CA ARG A 69 -12.10 16.14 6.69
C ARG A 69 -11.63 17.16 7.70
#